data_AF-A0A7S1DGB3-F1
#
_entry.id   AF-A0A7S1DGB3-F1
#
_cell.length_a   1.000
_cell.length_b   1.000
_cell.length_c   1.000
_cell.angle_alpha   90.00
_cell.angle_beta   90.00
_cell.angle_gamma   90.00
#
_symmetry.space_group_name_H-M   'P 1'
#
loop_
_entity.id
_entity.type
_entity.pdbx_description
1 polymer ?
#
loop_
_entity_poly.entity_id
_entity_poly.type
_entity_poly.pdbx_seq_one_letter_code
_entity_poly.pdbx_strand_id
1 'polypeptide(L)'
;FGAAISDGLSRPEARQSLQSLDDFVRGLRRGGAGSLACLLCGTAILLAIIQVVFRDDRVAVPKLIPAGSLCATQDDMYDDRKALCQMGNTYAYAYLMRHDWVMCAPNMPGAKILRGMQDKYGNFWYKSSSRGDVREFYNTCVPTCADDRDTYHSSKKMCLVGNDVARVWLQGDGQSCAHGTAGGQAVRHASAVVGDGNMWYRPQETSRVRELYKSCQSTCAKGDSYVSSEHCEVQDRKALAFLRGDGGYVCDDASPGRSSLKMERGGTRHTRFWYSRAKGAKVEAWYTSCMKQGGFKE
;
A
#
# COMPACT_ATOMS: atom_id res chain seq x y z
N PHE A 1 10.14 -26.27 -16.37
CA PHE A 1 8.72 -26.49 -16.73
C PHE A 1 8.46 -26.57 -18.24
N GLY A 2 9.16 -25.83 -19.11
CA GLY A 2 8.96 -25.94 -20.58
C GLY A 2 9.45 -27.23 -21.25
N ALA A 3 10.51 -27.86 -20.72
CA ALA A 3 11.09 -29.07 -21.35
C ALA A 3 10.27 -30.35 -21.14
N ALA A 4 9.58 -30.49 -20.00
CA ALA A 4 8.78 -31.69 -19.69
C ALA A 4 7.46 -31.78 -20.49
N ILE A 5 7.00 -30.66 -21.06
CA ILE A 5 5.77 -30.60 -21.87
C ILE A 5 6.06 -31.05 -23.32
N SER A 6 7.29 -30.87 -23.80
CA SER A 6 7.68 -31.21 -25.17
C SER A 6 7.76 -32.72 -25.42
N ASP A 7 8.20 -33.51 -24.43
CA ASP A 7 8.33 -34.97 -24.57
C ASP A 7 7.00 -35.74 -24.45
N GLY A 8 5.96 -35.13 -23.88
CA GLY A 8 4.63 -35.74 -23.79
C GLY A 8 3.85 -35.74 -25.11
N LEU A 9 4.15 -34.79 -26.01
CA LEU A 9 3.42 -34.54 -27.26
C LEU A 9 3.86 -35.40 -28.45
N SER A 10 4.95 -36.15 -28.32
CA SER A 10 5.47 -37.05 -29.36
C SER A 10 4.83 -38.45 -29.33
N ARG A 11 4.07 -38.77 -28.28
CA ARG A 11 3.35 -40.05 -28.18
C ARG A 11 2.14 -40.07 -29.11
N PRO A 12 1.91 -41.16 -29.86
CA PRO A 12 0.78 -41.27 -30.80
C PRO A 12 -0.59 -41.08 -30.11
N GLU A 13 -0.71 -41.42 -28.83
CA GLU A 13 -1.91 -41.22 -27.99
C GLU A 13 -2.27 -39.73 -27.79
N ALA A 14 -1.25 -38.85 -27.70
CA ALA A 14 -1.45 -37.41 -27.55
C ALA A 14 -1.95 -36.79 -28.86
N ARG A 15 -1.52 -37.30 -30.02
CA ARG A 15 -1.99 -36.86 -31.34
C ARG A 15 -3.46 -37.22 -31.58
N GLN A 16 -3.87 -38.41 -31.15
CA GLN A 16 -5.27 -38.85 -31.24
C GLN A 16 -6.19 -37.99 -30.36
N SER A 17 -5.71 -37.61 -29.17
CA SER A 17 -6.43 -36.72 -28.24
C SER A 17 -6.57 -35.30 -28.78
N LEU A 18 -5.55 -34.78 -29.48
CA LEU A 18 -5.60 -33.45 -30.10
C LEU A 18 -6.52 -33.39 -31.33
N GLN A 19 -6.59 -34.44 -32.15
CA GLN A 19 -7.53 -34.51 -33.27
C GLN A 19 -8.98 -34.55 -32.78
N SER A 20 -9.25 -35.31 -31.72
CA SER A 20 -10.56 -35.33 -31.04
C SER A 20 -10.98 -33.94 -30.53
N LEU A 21 -10.02 -33.17 -29.99
CA LEU A 21 -10.27 -31.83 -29.47
C LEU A 21 -10.57 -30.82 -30.59
N ASP A 22 -9.91 -30.95 -31.74
CA ASP A 22 -10.11 -30.06 -32.88
C ASP A 22 -11.46 -30.33 -33.60
N ASP A 23 -11.86 -31.60 -33.69
CA ASP A 23 -13.18 -31.99 -34.18
C ASP A 23 -14.30 -31.54 -33.21
N PHE A 24 -14.04 -31.57 -31.90
CA PHE A 24 -14.94 -31.03 -30.89
C PHE A 24 -15.12 -29.50 -31.01
N VAL A 25 -14.03 -28.75 -31.19
CA VAL A 25 -14.07 -27.28 -31.39
C VAL A 25 -14.79 -26.92 -32.70
N ARG A 26 -14.60 -27.69 -33.77
CA ARG A 26 -15.36 -27.52 -35.02
C ARG A 26 -16.85 -27.85 -34.84
N GLY A 27 -17.19 -28.83 -34.00
CA GLY A 27 -18.57 -29.14 -33.61
C GLY A 27 -19.25 -28.00 -32.85
N LEU A 28 -18.52 -27.34 -31.93
CA LEU A 28 -18.99 -26.17 -31.18
C LEU A 28 -19.30 -24.97 -32.08
N ARG A 29 -18.48 -24.73 -33.11
CA ARG A 29 -18.71 -23.63 -34.07
C ARG A 29 -19.94 -23.82 -34.95
N ARG A 30 -20.43 -25.06 -35.12
CA ARG A 30 -21.62 -25.35 -35.94
C ARG A 30 -22.94 -25.18 -35.19
N GLY A 31 -22.92 -24.83 -33.90
CA GLY A 31 -24.11 -24.37 -33.17
C GLY A 31 -25.25 -25.39 -33.02
N GLY A 32 -24.97 -26.69 -33.20
CA GLY A 32 -25.97 -27.73 -33.02
C GLY A 32 -26.32 -27.94 -31.53
N ALA A 33 -27.56 -28.29 -31.22
CA ALA A 33 -28.03 -28.49 -29.84
C ALA A 33 -27.16 -29.47 -29.02
N GLY A 34 -26.53 -30.46 -29.67
CA GLY A 34 -25.58 -31.39 -29.04
C GLY A 34 -24.27 -30.74 -28.57
N SER A 35 -23.88 -29.61 -29.16
CA SER A 35 -22.64 -28.90 -28.82
C SER A 35 -22.73 -28.19 -27.46
N LEU A 36 -23.92 -27.73 -27.07
CA LEU A 36 -24.16 -27.11 -25.77
C LEU A 36 -24.07 -28.15 -24.63
N ALA A 37 -24.64 -29.33 -24.83
CA ALA A 37 -24.56 -30.44 -23.87
C ALA A 37 -23.11 -30.91 -23.67
N CYS A 38 -22.34 -30.99 -24.76
CA CYS A 38 -20.92 -31.32 -24.73
C CYS A 38 -20.08 -30.27 -23.97
N LEU A 39 -20.37 -28.98 -24.14
CA LEU A 39 -19.66 -27.91 -23.44
C LEU A 39 -19.94 -27.93 -21.93
N LEU A 40 -21.20 -28.18 -21.54
CA LEU A 40 -21.61 -28.34 -20.15
C LEU A 40 -20.96 -29.56 -19.49
N CYS A 41 -20.93 -30.71 -20.17
CA CYS A 41 -20.22 -31.89 -19.67
C CYS A 41 -18.72 -31.65 -19.55
N GLY A 42 -18.08 -31.01 -20.54
CA GLY A 42 -16.66 -30.68 -20.51
C GLY A 42 -16.28 -29.74 -19.37
N THR A 43 -17.10 -28.70 -19.13
CA THR A 43 -16.90 -27.80 -17.98
C THR A 43 -17.14 -28.49 -16.65
N ALA A 44 -18.16 -29.36 -16.54
CA ALA A 44 -18.40 -30.14 -15.33
C ALA A 44 -17.24 -31.08 -15.00
N ILE A 45 -16.66 -31.75 -16.02
CA ILE A 45 -15.47 -32.60 -15.85
C ILE A 45 -14.26 -31.76 -15.45
N LEU A 46 -14.04 -30.61 -16.08
CA LEU A 46 -12.94 -29.71 -15.73
C LEU A 46 -13.06 -29.23 -14.28
N LEU A 47 -14.27 -28.84 -13.86
CA LEU A 47 -14.55 -28.44 -12.48
C LEU A 47 -14.36 -29.60 -11.50
N ALA A 48 -14.73 -30.83 -11.87
CA ALA A 48 -14.48 -32.01 -11.05
C ALA A 48 -12.98 -32.32 -10.93
N ILE A 49 -12.21 -32.21 -12.02
CA ILE A 49 -10.75 -32.37 -12.00
C ILE A 49 -10.10 -31.29 -11.16
N ILE A 50 -10.51 -30.02 -11.31
CA ILE A 50 -10.07 -28.91 -10.45
C ILE A 50 -10.40 -29.25 -8.99
N GLN A 51 -11.62 -29.67 -8.67
CA GLN A 51 -11.97 -30.05 -7.31
C GLN A 51 -11.18 -31.23 -6.77
N VAL A 52 -10.78 -32.21 -7.59
CA VAL A 52 -9.95 -33.35 -7.17
C VAL A 52 -8.48 -32.96 -7.02
N VAL A 53 -7.94 -32.13 -7.92
CA VAL A 53 -6.55 -31.63 -7.86
C VAL A 53 -6.39 -30.62 -6.72
N PHE A 54 -7.42 -29.85 -6.40
CA PHE A 54 -7.45 -28.93 -5.25
C PHE A 54 -7.98 -29.59 -3.97
N ARG A 55 -8.61 -30.77 -4.03
CA ARG A 55 -8.80 -31.68 -2.88
C ARG A 55 -7.54 -32.55 -2.72
N ASP A 56 -6.42 -31.89 -2.49
CA ASP A 56 -5.32 -32.56 -1.81
C ASP A 56 -5.64 -32.61 -0.32
N ASP A 57 -6.43 -33.62 0.07
CA ASP A 57 -6.80 -33.98 1.45
C ASP A 57 -5.60 -34.52 2.27
N ARG A 58 -4.38 -34.00 2.04
CA ARG A 58 -3.14 -34.43 2.72
C ARG A 58 -2.21 -33.31 3.19
N VAL A 59 -2.72 -32.11 3.42
CA VAL A 59 -2.33 -31.46 4.67
C VAL A 59 -3.37 -31.87 5.69
N ALA A 60 -3.16 -33.05 6.29
CA ALA A 60 -3.76 -33.35 7.58
C ALA A 60 -3.25 -32.27 8.53
N VAL A 61 -3.96 -31.15 8.60
CA VAL A 61 -3.68 -30.11 9.58
C VAL A 61 -3.99 -30.80 10.91
N PRO A 62 -2.98 -31.19 11.71
CA PRO A 62 -3.23 -31.80 13.00
C PRO A 62 -4.13 -30.83 13.75
N LYS A 63 -5.26 -31.34 14.30
CA LYS A 63 -6.23 -30.62 15.13
C LYS A 63 -5.68 -29.27 15.60
N LEU A 64 -5.95 -28.21 14.83
CA LEU A 64 -5.61 -26.85 15.27
C LEU A 64 -6.56 -26.55 16.41
N ILE A 65 -6.12 -26.85 17.63
CA ILE A 65 -6.67 -26.23 18.83
C ILE A 65 -6.59 -24.72 18.54
N PRO A 66 -7.69 -23.95 18.60
CA PRO A 66 -7.65 -22.52 18.29
C PRO A 66 -6.56 -21.87 19.15
N ALA A 67 -5.51 -21.39 18.47
CA ALA A 67 -4.20 -21.09 19.05
C ALA A 67 -4.21 -20.01 20.14
N GLY A 68 -5.29 -19.22 20.21
CA GLY A 68 -5.45 -18.15 21.19
C GLY A 68 -5.48 -18.60 22.65
N SER A 69 -5.72 -19.89 22.96
CA SER A 69 -5.79 -20.35 24.35
C SER A 69 -4.46 -20.79 24.95
N LEU A 70 -3.47 -21.19 24.14
CA LEU A 70 -2.20 -21.74 24.63
C LEU A 70 -1.00 -20.86 24.31
N CYS A 71 -1.09 -20.02 23.29
CA CYS A 71 -0.02 -19.14 22.84
C CYS A 71 -0.26 -17.67 23.21
N ALA A 72 0.71 -16.82 22.90
CA ALA A 72 0.70 -15.40 23.18
C ALA A 72 -0.39 -14.70 22.37
N THR A 73 -0.54 -14.99 21.08
CA THR A 73 -1.67 -14.48 20.26
C THR A 73 -2.33 -15.58 19.43
N GLN A 74 -3.41 -15.23 18.73
CA GLN A 74 -4.09 -16.13 17.78
C GLN A 74 -3.29 -16.35 16.50
N ASP A 75 -2.32 -15.48 16.21
CA ASP A 75 -1.46 -15.60 15.02
C ASP A 75 -0.37 -16.67 15.22
N ASP A 76 -0.04 -16.98 16.47
CA ASP A 76 0.96 -17.99 16.81
C ASP A 76 0.44 -19.40 16.55
N MET A 77 1.32 -20.35 16.24
CA MET A 77 0.95 -21.75 15.99
C MET A 77 1.49 -22.65 17.10
N TYR A 78 0.61 -23.40 17.77
CA TYR A 78 1.01 -24.37 18.78
C TYR A 78 1.39 -25.72 18.15
N ASP A 79 2.59 -26.23 18.46
CA ASP A 79 3.07 -27.56 18.09
C ASP A 79 2.90 -28.50 19.30
N ASP A 80 1.83 -29.30 19.28
CA ASP A 80 1.47 -30.25 20.34
C ASP A 80 2.61 -31.23 20.65
N ARG A 81 3.39 -31.64 19.64
CA ARG A 81 4.45 -32.67 19.83
C ARG A 81 5.63 -32.12 20.61
N LYS A 82 5.96 -30.84 20.39
CA LYS A 82 7.06 -30.17 21.08
C LYS A 82 6.62 -29.40 22.32
N ALA A 83 5.31 -29.22 22.50
CA ALA A 83 4.73 -28.32 23.50
C ALA A 83 5.29 -26.89 23.40
N LEU A 84 5.47 -26.42 22.16
CA LEU A 84 6.00 -25.09 21.86
C LEU A 84 5.03 -24.30 21.00
N CYS A 85 5.04 -22.99 21.17
CA CYS A 85 4.38 -22.04 20.29
C CYS A 85 5.40 -21.48 19.30
N GLN A 86 5.08 -21.50 18.01
CA GLN A 86 5.77 -20.76 16.96
C GLN A 86 5.19 -19.35 16.88
N MET A 87 6.05 -18.34 16.89
CA MET A 87 5.63 -16.94 16.74
C MET A 87 5.04 -16.68 15.35
N GLY A 88 3.84 -16.11 15.31
CA GLY A 88 3.19 -15.58 14.11
C GLY A 88 3.05 -14.07 14.08
N ASN A 89 3.34 -13.36 15.18
CA ASN A 89 3.29 -11.89 15.20
C ASN A 89 4.31 -11.28 14.21
N THR A 90 3.79 -10.66 13.15
CA THR A 90 4.60 -10.13 12.04
C THR A 90 5.54 -9.00 12.47
N TYR A 91 5.13 -8.13 13.40
CA TYR A 91 5.93 -7.00 13.84
C TYR A 91 7.10 -7.46 14.71
N ALA A 92 6.83 -8.31 15.69
CA ALA A 92 7.87 -8.92 16.50
C ALA A 92 8.85 -9.73 15.65
N TYR A 93 8.36 -10.49 14.67
CA TYR A 93 9.21 -11.18 13.70
C TYR A 93 10.14 -10.23 12.96
N ALA A 94 9.60 -9.15 12.40
CA ALA A 94 10.38 -8.17 11.66
C ALA A 94 11.46 -7.52 12.53
N TYR A 95 11.12 -7.14 13.76
CA TYR A 95 12.08 -6.58 14.71
C TYR A 95 13.19 -7.57 15.07
N LEU A 96 12.85 -8.84 15.32
CA LEU A 96 13.82 -9.88 15.65
C LEU A 96 14.75 -10.21 14.48
N MET A 97 14.27 -10.07 13.24
CA MET A 97 15.05 -10.13 12.01
C MET A 97 15.79 -8.83 11.67
N ARG A 98 15.78 -7.84 12.57
CA ARG A 98 16.46 -6.53 12.45
C ARG A 98 15.99 -5.69 11.26
N HIS A 99 14.72 -5.80 10.89
CA HIS A 99 14.12 -4.84 9.98
C HIS A 99 13.92 -3.48 10.67
N ASP A 100 14.17 -2.40 9.94
CA ASP A 100 14.10 -1.00 10.38
C ASP A 100 12.69 -0.40 10.38
N TRP A 101 11.73 -1.08 9.73
CA TRP A 101 10.34 -0.64 9.61
C TRP A 101 9.46 -1.02 10.82
N VAL A 102 10.03 -1.61 11.87
CA VAL A 102 9.35 -1.91 13.15
C VAL A 102 10.25 -1.52 14.31
N MET A 103 9.65 -0.92 15.33
CA MET A 103 10.26 -0.74 16.64
C MET A 103 9.51 -1.57 17.67
N CYS A 104 10.26 -2.27 18.51
CA CYS A 104 9.74 -2.90 19.73
C CYS A 104 10.57 -2.42 20.93
N ALA A 105 10.04 -2.53 22.14
CA ALA A 105 10.81 -2.19 23.34
C ALA A 105 12.03 -3.12 23.45
N PRO A 106 13.24 -2.56 23.59
CA PRO A 106 14.45 -3.36 23.76
C PRO A 106 14.43 -4.05 25.15
N ASN A 107 15.16 -5.16 25.26
CA ASN A 107 15.42 -5.86 26.53
C ASN A 107 14.19 -6.43 27.28
N MET A 108 13.04 -6.56 26.61
CA MET A 108 11.89 -7.26 27.18
C MET A 108 12.19 -8.76 27.40
N PRO A 109 11.70 -9.39 28.49
CA PRO A 109 11.86 -10.82 28.73
C PRO A 109 11.38 -11.67 27.55
N GLY A 110 10.22 -11.35 26.97
CA GLY A 110 9.68 -12.03 25.79
C GLY A 110 10.62 -11.99 24.58
N ALA A 111 11.30 -10.87 24.33
CA ALA A 111 12.28 -10.75 23.25
C ALA A 111 13.49 -11.66 23.48
N LYS A 112 13.97 -11.76 24.73
CA LYS A 112 15.09 -12.64 25.10
C LYS A 112 14.73 -14.11 24.92
N ILE A 113 13.50 -14.50 25.32
CA ILE A 113 12.98 -15.86 25.15
C ILE A 113 12.97 -16.25 23.67
N LEU A 114 12.39 -15.41 22.81
CA LEU A 114 12.31 -15.69 21.38
C LEU A 114 13.70 -15.80 20.74
N ARG A 115 14.61 -14.87 21.03
CA ARG A 115 16.00 -14.93 20.51
C ARG A 115 16.75 -16.19 20.96
N GLY A 116 16.50 -16.66 22.18
CA GLY A 116 17.11 -17.88 22.71
C GLY A 116 16.57 -19.18 22.11
N MET A 117 15.47 -19.11 21.35
CA MET A 117 14.76 -20.27 20.79
C MET A 117 14.51 -20.11 19.29
N GLN A 118 15.45 -19.48 18.57
CA GLN A 118 15.45 -19.44 17.11
C GLN A 118 15.97 -20.76 16.55
N ASP A 119 15.24 -21.37 15.61
CA ASP A 119 15.69 -22.56 14.92
C ASP A 119 16.59 -22.24 13.71
N LYS A 120 17.15 -23.28 13.09
CA LYS A 120 18.03 -23.15 11.91
C LYS A 120 17.34 -22.58 10.66
N TYR A 121 16.02 -22.51 10.65
CA TYR A 121 15.22 -21.95 9.55
C TYR A 121 14.82 -20.50 9.81
N GLY A 122 15.22 -19.93 10.94
CA GLY A 122 14.87 -18.57 11.34
C GLY A 122 13.52 -18.44 12.02
N ASN A 123 12.82 -19.54 12.31
CA ASN A 123 11.57 -19.47 13.07
C ASN A 123 11.88 -19.29 14.56
N PHE A 124 11.06 -18.48 15.23
CA PHE A 124 11.17 -18.24 16.66
C PHE A 124 10.11 -19.04 17.40
N TRP A 125 10.56 -19.81 18.38
CA TRP A 125 9.71 -20.66 19.20
C TRP A 125 9.71 -20.18 20.66
N TYR A 126 8.71 -20.55 21.44
CA TYR A 126 8.68 -20.32 22.88
C TYR A 126 7.78 -21.32 23.59
N LYS A 127 8.00 -21.54 24.90
CA LYS A 127 7.16 -22.43 25.71
C LYS A 127 5.80 -21.77 25.99
N SER A 128 4.72 -22.54 26.00
CA SER A 128 3.37 -22.02 26.35
C SER A 128 3.35 -21.34 27.74
N SER A 129 4.17 -21.80 28.69
CA SER A 129 4.33 -21.16 30.01
C SER A 129 4.86 -19.72 29.94
N SER A 130 5.58 -19.36 28.89
CA SER A 130 6.17 -18.02 28.66
C SER A 130 5.29 -17.10 27.81
N ARG A 131 4.07 -17.52 27.48
CA ARG A 131 3.15 -16.75 26.63
C ARG A 131 2.86 -15.33 27.13
N GLY A 132 2.88 -15.11 28.45
CA GLY A 132 2.64 -13.80 29.07
C GLY A 132 3.72 -12.80 28.68
N ASP A 133 4.99 -13.15 28.92
CA ASP A 133 6.15 -12.32 28.58
C ASP A 133 6.25 -12.05 27.07
N VAL A 134 5.93 -13.06 26.25
CA VAL A 134 5.94 -12.94 24.78
C VAL A 134 4.81 -12.02 24.31
N ARG A 135 3.61 -12.14 24.88
CA ARG A 135 2.48 -11.24 24.59
C ARG A 135 2.80 -9.81 24.96
N GLU A 136 3.41 -9.59 26.13
CA GLU A 136 3.81 -8.25 26.56
C GLU A 136 4.83 -7.65 25.59
N PHE A 137 5.83 -8.43 25.16
CA PHE A 137 6.76 -8.00 24.12
C PHE A 137 6.05 -7.63 22.81
N TYR A 138 5.10 -8.44 22.32
CA TYR A 138 4.35 -8.15 21.10
C TYR A 138 3.58 -6.83 21.19
N ASN A 139 3.03 -6.50 22.35
CA ASN A 139 2.30 -5.25 22.56
C ASN A 139 3.20 -4.01 22.47
N THR A 140 4.53 -4.17 22.58
CA THR A 140 5.48 -3.07 22.39
C THR A 140 5.88 -2.85 20.93
N CYS A 141 5.54 -3.80 20.04
CA CYS A 141 5.95 -3.76 18.65
C CYS A 141 5.01 -2.91 17.82
N VAL A 142 5.52 -1.77 17.34
CA VAL A 142 4.80 -0.84 16.47
C VAL A 142 5.55 -0.66 15.15
N PRO A 143 4.84 -0.61 14.02
CA PRO A 143 5.46 -0.27 12.75
C PRO A 143 5.95 1.18 12.75
N THR A 144 7.01 1.44 11.99
CA THR A 144 7.50 2.79 11.71
C THR A 144 7.10 3.21 10.30
N CYS A 145 6.75 4.49 10.18
CA CYS A 145 6.50 5.11 8.89
C CYS A 145 7.78 5.79 8.35
N ALA A 146 7.76 6.18 7.08
CA ALA A 146 8.90 6.71 6.33
C ALA A 146 9.36 8.09 6.79
N ASP A 147 8.42 8.94 7.23
CA ASP A 147 8.61 10.31 7.71
C ASP A 147 7.83 10.50 9.02
N ASP A 148 8.29 11.40 9.90
CA ASP A 148 7.62 11.67 11.18
C ASP A 148 6.24 12.32 11.01
N ARG A 149 5.96 12.89 9.82
CA ARG A 149 4.64 13.42 9.46
C ARG A 149 3.67 12.34 9.01
N ASP A 150 4.15 11.15 8.67
CA ASP A 150 3.29 10.04 8.28
C ASP A 150 2.63 9.44 9.51
N THR A 151 1.36 9.07 9.38
CA THR A 151 0.57 8.53 10.50
C THR A 151 0.20 7.08 10.26
N TYR A 152 0.59 6.18 11.17
CA TYR A 152 0.18 4.78 11.10
C TYR A 152 -1.28 4.61 11.55
N HIS A 153 -2.07 3.90 10.74
CA HIS A 153 -3.47 3.62 10.99
C HIS A 153 -3.69 2.13 11.27
N SER A 154 -3.93 1.77 12.54
CA SER A 154 -3.99 0.38 13.01
C SER A 154 -5.07 -0.46 12.32
N SER A 155 -6.27 0.10 12.09
CA SER A 155 -7.36 -0.63 11.42
C SER A 155 -7.07 -0.95 9.95
N LYS A 156 -6.31 -0.07 9.26
CA LYS A 156 -5.88 -0.28 7.87
C LYS A 156 -4.55 -1.05 7.78
N LYS A 157 -3.82 -1.15 8.90
CA LYS A 157 -2.44 -1.66 8.96
C LYS A 157 -1.51 -0.98 7.95
N MET A 158 -1.68 0.33 7.74
CA MET A 158 -0.96 1.13 6.75
C MET A 158 -0.53 2.48 7.31
N CYS A 159 0.49 3.08 6.71
CA CYS A 159 0.93 4.45 6.95
C CYS A 159 0.26 5.40 5.95
N LEU A 160 -0.28 6.51 6.44
CA LEU A 160 -0.78 7.63 5.65
C LEU A 160 0.39 8.56 5.30
N VAL A 161 0.52 8.91 4.02
CA VAL A 161 1.55 9.84 3.53
C VAL A 161 1.26 11.27 4.00
N GLY A 162 2.11 11.79 4.89
CA GLY A 162 2.11 13.16 5.40
C GLY A 162 3.14 14.08 4.71
N ASN A 163 4.01 13.55 3.86
CA ASN A 163 4.91 14.36 3.05
C ASN A 163 4.15 15.10 1.92
N ASP A 164 3.93 16.41 2.10
CA ASP A 164 3.16 17.26 1.16
C ASP A 164 3.69 17.22 -0.28
N VAL A 165 5.02 17.26 -0.48
CA VAL A 165 5.64 17.28 -1.81
C VAL A 165 5.36 15.96 -2.53
N ALA A 166 5.59 14.84 -1.85
CA ALA A 166 5.32 13.52 -2.40
C ALA A 166 3.82 13.31 -2.67
N ARG A 167 2.93 13.78 -1.77
CA ARG A 167 1.48 13.66 -1.93
C ARG A 167 1.00 14.37 -3.19
N VAL A 168 1.38 15.63 -3.38
CA VAL A 168 1.00 16.43 -4.55
C VAL A 168 1.59 15.84 -5.84
N TRP A 169 2.85 15.42 -5.82
CA TRP A 169 3.46 14.73 -6.97
C TRP A 169 2.75 13.40 -7.31
N LEU A 170 2.36 12.61 -6.32
CA LEU A 170 1.63 11.34 -6.52
C LEU A 170 0.26 11.56 -7.16
N GLN A 171 -0.38 12.72 -6.91
CA GLN A 171 -1.62 13.16 -7.55
C GLN A 171 -1.42 13.64 -8.99
N GLY A 172 -0.18 13.82 -9.45
CA GLY A 172 0.15 14.26 -10.81
C GLY A 172 0.31 15.78 -10.95
N ASP A 173 0.55 16.47 -9.84
CA ASP A 173 0.63 17.93 -9.77
C ASP A 173 2.07 18.45 -9.59
N GLY A 174 2.25 19.78 -9.51
CA GLY A 174 3.42 20.55 -9.95
C GLY A 174 4.76 20.32 -9.23
N GLN A 175 4.81 19.35 -8.31
CA GLN A 175 6.00 19.00 -7.52
C GLN A 175 6.96 18.10 -8.30
N SER A 176 8.22 17.99 -7.85
CA SER A 176 9.24 17.17 -8.51
C SER A 176 9.70 16.05 -7.60
N CYS A 177 9.50 14.80 -8.01
CA CYS A 177 10.09 13.62 -7.37
C CYS A 177 10.58 12.66 -8.45
N ALA A 178 11.43 11.68 -8.08
CA ALA A 178 11.87 10.66 -9.03
C ALA A 178 10.69 9.77 -9.49
N HIS A 179 10.56 9.58 -10.80
CA HIS A 179 9.54 8.74 -11.41
C HIS A 179 9.92 7.25 -11.38
N GLY A 180 8.91 6.38 -11.41
CA GLY A 180 9.10 4.93 -11.53
C GLY A 180 9.77 4.26 -10.32
N THR A 181 9.91 4.96 -9.20
CA THR A 181 10.53 4.39 -7.99
C THR A 181 9.66 3.30 -7.37
N ALA A 182 10.29 2.30 -6.76
CA ALA A 182 9.59 1.23 -6.03
C ALA A 182 8.69 1.81 -4.91
N GLY A 183 9.15 2.85 -4.21
CA GLY A 183 8.36 3.56 -3.20
C GLY A 183 7.11 4.21 -3.79
N GLY A 184 7.23 4.89 -4.93
CA GLY A 184 6.08 5.50 -5.60
C GLY A 184 5.05 4.47 -6.07
N GLN A 185 5.51 3.34 -6.60
CA GLN A 185 4.63 2.23 -7.00
C GLN A 185 3.93 1.59 -5.79
N ALA A 186 4.66 1.37 -4.69
CA ALA A 186 4.11 0.84 -3.45
C ALA A 186 2.98 1.73 -2.90
N VAL A 187 3.17 3.05 -2.90
CA VAL A 187 2.14 4.00 -2.47
C VAL A 187 0.91 3.93 -3.38
N ARG A 188 1.10 4.01 -4.71
CA ARG A 188 -0.02 3.94 -5.66
C ARG A 188 -0.82 2.64 -5.52
N HIS A 189 -0.14 1.51 -5.39
CA HIS A 189 -0.78 0.21 -5.23
C HIS A 189 -1.60 0.13 -3.93
N ALA A 190 -1.00 0.48 -2.79
CA ALA A 190 -1.70 0.44 -1.50
C ALA A 190 -2.87 1.44 -1.45
N SER A 191 -2.70 2.63 -2.01
CA SER A 191 -3.77 3.64 -2.10
C SER A 191 -4.94 3.15 -2.93
N ALA A 192 -4.68 2.47 -4.05
CA ALA A 192 -5.73 1.86 -4.88
C ALA A 192 -6.48 0.74 -4.15
N VAL A 193 -5.80 -0.03 -3.29
CA VAL A 193 -6.43 -1.07 -2.46
C VAL A 193 -7.35 -0.47 -1.38
N VAL A 194 -6.97 0.67 -0.79
CA VAL A 194 -7.79 1.33 0.24
C VAL A 194 -8.97 2.09 -0.38
N GLY A 195 -8.76 2.80 -1.49
CA GLY A 195 -9.83 3.41 -2.28
C GLY A 195 -10.53 4.63 -1.66
N ASP A 196 -9.96 5.27 -0.64
CA ASP A 196 -10.56 6.43 0.05
C ASP A 196 -10.02 7.79 -0.44
N GLY A 197 -9.24 7.80 -1.52
CA GLY A 197 -8.62 8.99 -2.10
C GLY A 197 -7.36 9.48 -1.38
N ASN A 198 -7.01 8.90 -0.23
CA ASN A 198 -5.76 9.21 0.46
C ASN A 198 -4.58 8.40 -0.09
N MET A 199 -3.37 8.86 0.22
CA MET A 199 -2.13 8.19 -0.17
C MET A 199 -1.62 7.30 0.96
N TRP A 200 -1.64 5.98 0.75
CA TRP A 200 -1.29 4.97 1.73
C TRP A 200 -0.09 4.13 1.28
N TYR A 201 0.67 3.60 2.23
CA TYR A 201 1.62 2.52 1.98
C TYR A 201 1.71 1.56 3.17
N ARG A 202 2.20 0.35 2.92
CA ARG A 202 2.40 -0.64 3.98
C ARG A 202 3.70 -0.35 4.73
N PRO A 203 3.79 -0.58 6.05
CA PRO A 203 5.04 -0.37 6.79
C PRO A 203 6.25 -1.11 6.22
N GLN A 204 6.07 -2.28 5.61
CA GLN A 204 7.16 -3.03 4.97
C GLN A 204 7.84 -2.26 3.82
N GLU A 205 7.17 -1.25 3.25
CA GLU A 205 7.66 -0.42 2.15
C GLU A 205 8.30 0.88 2.64
N THR A 206 8.38 1.09 3.97
CA THR A 206 8.89 2.31 4.61
C THR A 206 10.24 2.77 4.06
N SER A 207 11.22 1.88 3.94
CA SER A 207 12.56 2.26 3.44
C SER A 207 12.52 2.71 1.97
N ARG A 208 11.68 2.09 1.13
CA ARG A 208 11.51 2.48 -0.29
C ARG A 208 10.77 3.81 -0.43
N VAL A 209 9.79 4.05 0.43
CA VAL A 209 9.05 5.32 0.48
C VAL A 209 9.96 6.45 0.98
N ARG A 210 10.85 6.18 1.93
CA ARG A 210 11.87 7.15 2.39
C ARG A 210 12.81 7.55 1.25
N GLU A 211 13.23 6.62 0.40
CA GLU A 211 14.03 6.95 -0.79
C GLU A 211 13.24 7.80 -1.81
N LEU A 212 11.95 7.54 -2.00
CA LEU A 212 11.08 8.43 -2.77
C LEU A 212 11.09 9.84 -2.16
N TYR A 213 10.89 9.98 -0.85
CA TYR A 213 10.85 11.29 -0.19
C TYR A 213 12.17 12.05 -0.32
N LYS A 214 13.31 11.38 -0.23
CA LYS A 214 14.63 12.00 -0.47
C LYS A 214 14.78 12.56 -1.88
N SER A 215 14.11 11.96 -2.86
CA SER A 215 14.11 12.45 -4.25
C SER A 215 13.18 13.64 -4.49
N CYS A 216 12.26 13.91 -3.55
CA CYS A 216 11.25 14.94 -3.71
C CYS A 216 11.82 16.33 -3.40
N GLN A 217 11.61 17.26 -4.32
CA GLN A 217 11.99 18.67 -4.21
C GLN A 217 10.74 19.54 -4.38
N SER A 218 10.57 20.48 -3.45
CA SER A 218 9.50 21.46 -3.56
C SER A 218 9.81 22.43 -4.70
N THR A 219 8.84 22.59 -5.60
CA THR A 219 8.82 23.55 -6.71
C THR A 219 7.75 24.60 -6.44
N CYS A 220 7.57 25.58 -7.33
CA CYS A 220 6.38 26.44 -7.27
C CYS A 220 5.11 25.59 -7.42
N ALA A 221 4.04 25.99 -6.76
CA ALA A 221 2.71 25.40 -6.97
C ALA A 221 2.35 25.46 -8.46
N LYS A 222 1.60 24.46 -8.95
CA LYS A 222 1.22 24.39 -10.35
C LYS A 222 0.51 25.66 -10.83
N GLY A 223 1.01 26.20 -11.94
CA GLY A 223 0.49 27.43 -12.56
C GLY A 223 1.20 28.70 -12.10
N ASP A 224 1.95 28.66 -11.01
CA ASP A 224 2.71 29.81 -10.50
C ASP A 224 4.02 30.03 -11.25
N SER A 225 4.50 31.28 -11.23
CA SER A 225 5.71 31.70 -11.94
C SER A 225 6.89 31.86 -10.99
N TYR A 226 8.09 31.49 -11.45
CA TYR A 226 9.33 31.79 -10.74
C TYR A 226 9.61 33.30 -10.79
N VAL A 227 9.77 33.92 -9.62
CA VAL A 227 10.27 35.30 -9.51
C VAL A 227 11.79 35.29 -9.37
N SER A 228 12.32 34.28 -8.67
CA SER A 228 13.74 34.03 -8.50
C SER A 228 13.98 32.53 -8.29
N SER A 229 15.23 32.13 -8.05
CA SER A 229 15.56 30.76 -7.66
C SER A 229 14.89 30.32 -6.35
N GLU A 230 14.54 31.27 -5.48
CA GLU A 230 14.03 31.01 -4.13
C GLU A 230 12.56 31.36 -3.94
N HIS A 231 11.96 32.13 -4.86
CA HIS A 231 10.60 32.66 -4.70
C HIS A 231 9.73 32.42 -5.93
N CYS A 232 8.46 32.16 -5.65
CA CYS A 232 7.39 31.95 -6.61
C CYS A 232 6.34 33.05 -6.44
N GLU A 233 5.70 33.44 -7.52
CA GLU A 233 4.56 34.36 -7.53
C GLU A 233 3.27 33.60 -7.82
N VAL A 234 2.26 33.89 -7.01
CA VAL A 234 0.91 33.33 -7.11
C VAL A 234 0.28 33.79 -8.41
N GLN A 235 -0.08 32.85 -9.26
CA GLN A 235 -0.80 33.06 -10.52
C GLN A 235 -2.16 32.36 -10.54
N ASP A 236 -2.45 31.49 -9.58
CA ASP A 236 -3.75 30.84 -9.49
C ASP A 236 -4.88 31.88 -9.37
N ARG A 237 -5.79 31.86 -10.35
CA ARG A 237 -6.83 32.90 -10.48
C ARG A 237 -7.81 32.89 -9.31
N LYS A 238 -8.13 31.72 -8.74
CA LYS A 238 -9.09 31.60 -7.65
C LYS A 238 -8.48 32.10 -6.35
N ALA A 239 -7.23 31.72 -6.09
CA ALA A 239 -6.46 32.22 -4.96
C ALA A 239 -6.27 33.74 -5.04
N LEU A 240 -5.91 34.29 -6.20
CA LEU A 240 -5.76 35.73 -6.39
C LEU A 240 -7.07 36.50 -6.19
N ALA A 241 -8.19 35.97 -6.70
CA ALA A 241 -9.52 36.52 -6.48
C ALA A 241 -9.84 36.60 -4.97
N PHE A 242 -9.63 35.50 -4.24
CA PHE A 242 -9.81 35.47 -2.78
C PHE A 242 -8.89 36.47 -2.05
N LEU A 243 -7.59 36.48 -2.37
CA LEU A 243 -6.60 37.35 -1.71
C LEU A 243 -6.82 38.84 -1.94
N ARG A 244 -7.41 39.22 -3.07
CA ARG A 244 -7.75 40.61 -3.40
C ARG A 244 -9.10 41.04 -2.86
N GLY A 245 -9.91 40.10 -2.36
CA GLY A 245 -11.32 40.34 -2.04
C GLY A 245 -12.20 40.49 -3.29
N ASP A 246 -11.68 40.12 -4.45
CA ASP A 246 -12.34 40.23 -5.75
C ASP A 246 -13.01 38.90 -6.11
N GLY A 247 -14.15 38.56 -5.47
CA GLY A 247 -15.02 37.48 -5.97
C GLY A 247 -15.65 36.57 -4.91
N GLY A 248 -16.46 35.62 -5.38
CA GLY A 248 -17.18 34.64 -4.56
C GLY A 248 -16.42 33.34 -4.30
N TYR A 249 -15.07 33.37 -4.28
CA TYR A 249 -14.27 32.20 -3.91
C TYR A 249 -14.00 32.22 -2.41
N VAL A 250 -14.10 31.05 -1.78
CA VAL A 250 -13.66 30.85 -0.40
C VAL A 250 -12.53 29.84 -0.42
N CYS A 251 -11.40 30.25 0.15
CA CYS A 251 -10.28 29.37 0.45
C CYS A 251 -10.16 29.23 1.97
N ASP A 252 -9.49 28.18 2.45
CA ASP A 252 -9.20 28.04 3.87
C ASP A 252 -8.14 29.07 4.30
N ASP A 253 -8.56 30.09 5.04
CA ASP A 253 -7.68 31.18 5.49
C ASP A 253 -6.73 30.74 6.63
N ALA A 254 -7.05 29.66 7.33
CA ALA A 254 -6.20 29.08 8.37
C ALA A 254 -5.14 28.11 7.81
N SER A 255 -5.17 27.84 6.50
CA SER A 255 -4.27 26.90 5.87
C SER A 255 -2.79 27.35 5.97
N PRO A 256 -1.84 26.43 6.27
CA PRO A 256 -0.42 26.73 6.23
C PRO A 256 0.10 27.26 4.88
N GLY A 257 -0.59 26.94 3.77
CA GLY A 257 -0.29 27.49 2.45
C GLY A 257 -0.58 28.99 2.38
N ARG A 258 -1.76 29.38 2.87
CA ARG A 258 -2.19 30.78 2.95
C ARG A 258 -1.24 31.64 3.78
N SER A 259 -0.81 31.14 4.94
CA SER A 259 0.11 31.85 5.83
C SER A 259 1.54 31.93 5.30
N SER A 260 1.88 31.14 4.28
CA SER A 260 3.20 31.16 3.63
C SER A 260 3.34 32.27 2.58
N LEU A 261 2.22 32.91 2.21
CA LEU A 261 2.22 34.00 1.24
C LEU A 261 2.66 35.30 1.89
N LYS A 262 3.54 36.02 1.21
CA LYS A 262 3.86 37.42 1.48
C LYS A 262 3.19 38.29 0.42
N MET A 263 2.84 39.51 0.80
CA MET A 263 2.19 40.49 -0.08
C MET A 263 3.16 41.64 -0.34
N GLU A 264 3.32 42.01 -1.60
CA GLU A 264 4.01 43.24 -2.01
C GLU A 264 2.99 44.19 -2.66
N ARG A 265 2.86 45.39 -2.10
CA ARG A 265 1.94 46.42 -2.62
C ARG A 265 2.64 47.21 -3.73
N GLY A 266 2.37 46.87 -4.99
CA GLY A 266 2.71 47.72 -6.13
C GLY A 266 1.56 48.67 -6.47
N GLY A 267 1.65 49.94 -6.10
CA GLY A 267 0.66 50.97 -6.45
C GLY A 267 -0.82 50.56 -6.22
N THR A 268 -1.76 51.27 -6.84
CA THR A 268 -3.21 51.04 -6.65
C THR A 268 -3.78 49.84 -7.42
N ARG A 269 -2.99 49.16 -8.29
CA ARG A 269 -3.47 48.07 -9.15
C ARG A 269 -2.55 46.84 -9.27
N HIS A 270 -1.39 46.82 -8.63
CA HIS A 270 -0.39 45.75 -8.78
C HIS A 270 -0.02 45.12 -7.44
N THR A 271 -1.01 44.66 -6.67
CA THR A 271 -0.71 43.82 -5.51
C THR A 271 -0.26 42.44 -5.99
N ARG A 272 0.98 42.09 -5.66
CA ARG A 272 1.61 40.81 -5.98
C ARG A 272 1.68 39.96 -4.71
N PHE A 273 1.50 38.66 -4.89
CA PHE A 273 1.62 37.69 -3.81
C PHE A 273 2.70 36.69 -4.18
N TRP A 274 3.61 36.44 -3.27
CA TRP A 274 4.75 35.56 -3.49
C TRP A 274 5.02 34.69 -2.27
N TYR A 275 5.76 33.61 -2.46
CA TYR A 275 6.13 32.69 -1.39
C TYR A 275 7.48 32.06 -1.69
N SER A 276 8.15 31.55 -0.66
CA SER A 276 9.39 30.80 -0.84
C SER A 276 9.09 29.49 -1.59
N ARG A 277 9.92 29.12 -2.57
CA ARG A 277 9.81 27.88 -3.35
C ARG A 277 9.67 26.62 -2.48
N ALA A 278 10.32 26.63 -1.31
CA ALA A 278 10.21 25.54 -0.33
C ALA A 278 8.80 25.35 0.27
N LYS A 279 7.88 26.30 0.03
CA LYS A 279 6.49 26.27 0.47
C LYS A 279 5.50 25.94 -0.64
N GLY A 280 5.96 25.70 -1.87
CA GLY A 280 5.05 25.51 -3.00
C GLY A 280 4.07 24.36 -2.84
N ALA A 281 4.50 23.21 -2.31
CA ALA A 281 3.55 22.12 -2.01
C ALA A 281 2.45 22.50 -1.01
N LYS A 282 2.74 23.39 -0.05
CA LYS A 282 1.74 23.90 0.91
C LYS A 282 0.78 24.88 0.25
N VAL A 283 1.30 25.76 -0.59
CA VAL A 283 0.49 26.72 -1.37
C VAL A 283 -0.40 25.98 -2.37
N GLU A 284 0.12 24.96 -3.02
CA GLU A 284 -0.64 24.10 -3.94
C GLU A 284 -1.75 23.34 -3.21
N ALA A 285 -1.46 22.77 -2.03
CA ALA A 285 -2.49 22.18 -1.18
C ALA A 285 -3.56 23.21 -0.77
N TRP A 286 -3.18 24.45 -0.48
CA TRP A 286 -4.15 25.52 -0.21
C TRP A 286 -5.02 25.86 -1.42
N TYR A 287 -4.48 25.86 -2.65
CA TYR A 287 -5.30 26.06 -3.86
C TYR A 287 -6.43 25.04 -3.98
N THR A 288 -6.22 23.80 -3.54
CA THR A 288 -7.29 22.78 -3.55
C THR A 288 -8.46 23.10 -2.61
N SER A 289 -8.25 23.96 -1.60
CA SER A 289 -9.31 24.44 -0.71
C SER A 289 -10.18 25.53 -1.35
N CYS A 290 -9.70 26.18 -2.41
CA CYS A 290 -10.38 27.30 -3.03
C CYS A 290 -11.57 26.83 -3.88
N MET A 291 -12.76 26.95 -3.33
CA MET A 291 -14.02 26.59 -3.99
C MET A 291 -14.85 27.84 -4.31
N LYS A 292 -15.60 27.78 -5.42
CA LYS A 292 -16.59 28.80 -5.74
C LYS A 292 -17.76 28.63 -4.77
N GLN A 293 -18.22 29.69 -4.12
CA GLN A 293 -19.51 29.66 -3.44
C GLN A 293 -20.60 29.44 -4.49
N GLY A 294 -21.30 28.31 -4.44
CA GLY A 294 -22.45 28.03 -5.28
C GLY A 294 -23.70 27.90 -4.43
N GLY A 295 -24.61 28.88 -4.49
CA GLY A 295 -25.96 28.73 -3.93
C GLY A 295 -26.81 29.97 -3.59
N PHE A 296 -26.88 31.02 -4.43
CA PHE A 296 -28.16 31.74 -4.61
C PHE A 296 -28.46 31.82 -6.11
N LYS A 297 -29.27 30.84 -6.53
CA LYS A 297 -30.04 30.61 -7.78
C LYS A 297 -29.75 31.46 -9.02
N GLU A 298 -29.52 30.77 -10.15
CA GLU A 298 -30.26 31.06 -11.39
C GLU A 298 -31.45 30.10 -11.47
#